data_AF-A0AAQ3TBA1-F1
#
_entry.id   AF-A0AAQ3TBA1-F1
#
_cell.length_a   1.000
_cell.length_b   1.000
_cell.length_c   1.000
_cell.angle_alpha   90.00
_cell.angle_beta   90.00
_cell.angle_gamma   90.00
#
_symmetry.space_group_name_H-M   'P 1'
#
loop_
_entity.id
_entity.type
_entity.pdbx_description
1 polymer ?
#
loop_
_entity_poly.entity_id
_entity_poly.type
_entity_poly.pdbx_seq_one_letter_code
_entity_poly.pdbx_strand_id
1 'polypeptide(L)'
;MGSGDLSSDMEKKVLGLTLWVWIAIGVVALLVAILLMICIWVASRRRTKRTMDSLRQTQIPIYSKEIPVDRVGGRSLAQTMHEREQPGLPPPPSDKHAVREPAGATLGHLALSKSSDHDNMSQGSSVCNVDRAGSVHSGEDGSSGPRRKPNSPAAFVSASPLVGLPEFSHLGWGHWFTQRDLELATNRFSKENVLGEGGYGVVYRGRLVNGTEVAIKKIFNNMGQAEKEFRVEVEAIGHVRHKNLVRLLGYCVEGVNRMLVYEFVNNGNLEQWLHGAMRQRGVFSWENRMKVVTGTAKALAYLHEAIEPKVVHRDIKSSNILIDDEFNGKVSDFGLAKLLGSDKSHITTRVMGTFGYVAPEYANTGMLNEKSDVYSFGVLLLETVTGRGPVDYSRSSNEVNLVEWLKTMVANRRAEEVADPSLEVRPSIRALKRALLVALRCVDPDSEKRPKMGQVVRMLESEEVPYREDRRSRRSRTGSMDIESIAEGSNPSEFGKKVERTGSSTSDRSQP
;
A
#
# COMPACT_ATOMS: atom_id res chain seq x y z
N MET A 1 -38.78 -60.09 8.64
CA MET A 1 -39.48 -59.62 7.42
C MET A 1 -39.48 -58.10 7.46
N GLY A 2 -38.93 -57.37 6.50
CA GLY A 2 -38.04 -57.80 5.42
C GLY A 2 -37.12 -56.64 5.04
N SER A 3 -35.83 -56.91 4.85
CA SER A 3 -34.86 -55.92 4.35
C SER A 3 -35.08 -55.74 2.85
N GLY A 4 -36.19 -55.10 2.50
CA GLY A 4 -36.67 -54.88 1.14
C GLY A 4 -35.83 -53.87 0.38
N ASP A 5 -34.66 -54.32 -0.06
CA ASP A 5 -34.22 -54.12 -1.44
C ASP A 5 -34.34 -52.70 -2.02
N LEU A 6 -33.63 -51.76 -1.38
CA LEU A 6 -33.39 -50.43 -1.93
C LEU A 6 -32.50 -50.45 -3.21
N SER A 7 -32.10 -51.64 -3.69
CA SER A 7 -31.19 -51.81 -4.83
C SER A 7 -31.92 -52.14 -6.12
N SER A 8 -32.91 -53.04 -6.11
CA SER A 8 -33.65 -53.39 -7.35
C SER A 8 -34.54 -52.25 -7.86
N ASP A 9 -35.04 -51.38 -6.97
CA ASP A 9 -35.75 -50.16 -7.35
C ASP A 9 -34.85 -49.19 -8.17
N MET A 10 -33.54 -49.29 -8.02
CA MET A 10 -32.54 -48.45 -8.72
C MET A 10 -32.15 -49.01 -10.09
N GLU A 11 -32.33 -50.31 -10.32
CA GLU A 11 -32.07 -50.96 -11.61
C GLU A 11 -33.22 -50.84 -12.63
N LYS A 12 -34.36 -50.26 -12.22
CA LYS A 12 -35.50 -49.98 -13.11
C LYS A 12 -35.06 -49.11 -14.30
N LYS A 13 -34.96 -49.73 -15.48
CA LYS A 13 -34.54 -49.07 -16.72
C LYS A 13 -35.70 -48.26 -17.30
N VAL A 14 -35.60 -46.93 -17.20
CA VAL A 14 -36.55 -46.00 -17.82
C VAL A 14 -35.93 -45.50 -19.12
N LEU A 15 -36.63 -45.71 -20.25
CA LEU A 15 -36.15 -45.34 -21.60
C LEU A 15 -34.73 -45.88 -21.91
N GLY A 16 -34.44 -47.10 -21.45
CA GLY A 16 -33.16 -47.79 -21.68
C GLY A 16 -32.03 -47.47 -20.69
N LEU A 17 -32.12 -46.36 -19.94
CA LEU A 17 -31.12 -45.95 -18.94
C LEU A 17 -31.56 -46.33 -17.52
N THR A 18 -30.60 -46.64 -16.64
CA THR A 18 -30.86 -46.92 -15.22
C THR A 18 -31.27 -45.65 -14.46
N LEU A 19 -32.07 -45.82 -13.41
CA LEU A 19 -32.70 -44.70 -12.68
C LEU A 19 -31.67 -43.71 -12.10
N TRP A 20 -30.51 -44.21 -11.64
CA TRP A 20 -29.40 -43.36 -11.19
C TRP A 20 -28.89 -42.37 -12.25
N VAL A 21 -28.88 -42.74 -13.54
CA VAL A 21 -28.41 -41.85 -14.61
C VAL A 21 -29.40 -40.71 -14.84
N TRP A 22 -30.71 -40.99 -14.76
CA TRP A 22 -31.74 -39.93 -14.80
C TRP A 22 -31.66 -38.98 -13.61
N ILE A 23 -31.37 -39.49 -12.40
CA ILE A 23 -31.12 -38.67 -11.21
C ILE A 23 -29.88 -37.78 -11.42
N ALA A 24 -28.78 -38.34 -11.93
CA ALA A 24 -27.56 -37.58 -12.21
C ALA A 24 -27.78 -36.47 -13.26
N ILE A 25 -28.48 -36.78 -14.36
CA ILE A 25 -28.87 -35.79 -15.38
C ILE A 25 -29.75 -34.69 -14.77
N GLY A 26 -30.71 -35.04 -13.92
CA GLY A 26 -31.57 -34.09 -13.20
C GLY A 26 -30.78 -33.14 -12.29
N VAL A 27 -29.81 -33.66 -11.52
CA VAL A 27 -28.94 -32.84 -10.67
C VAL A 27 -28.05 -31.90 -11.50
N VAL A 28 -27.46 -32.38 -12.60
CA VAL A 28 -26.66 -31.53 -13.49
C VAL A 28 -27.51 -30.45 -14.15
N ALA A 29 -28.71 -30.78 -14.63
CA ALA A 29 -29.65 -29.81 -15.20
C ALA A 29 -30.08 -28.75 -14.16
N LEU A 30 -30.33 -29.15 -12.92
CA LEU A 30 -30.65 -28.23 -11.82
C LEU A 30 -29.49 -27.28 -11.50
N LEU A 31 -28.25 -27.78 -11.45
CA LEU A 31 -27.06 -26.96 -11.23
C LEU A 31 -26.84 -25.96 -12.38
N VAL A 32 -27.03 -26.38 -13.63
CA VAL A 32 -26.98 -25.49 -14.80
C VAL A 32 -28.08 -24.43 -14.74
N ALA A 33 -29.31 -24.80 -14.35
CA ALA A 33 -30.41 -23.84 -14.18
C ALA A 33 -30.12 -22.81 -13.08
N ILE A 34 -29.55 -23.22 -11.95
CA ILE A 34 -29.12 -22.33 -10.86
C ILE A 34 -28.02 -21.36 -11.36
N LEU A 35 -27.02 -21.85 -12.08
CA LEU A 35 -25.96 -21.02 -12.67
C LEU A 35 -26.52 -20.02 -13.69
N LEU A 36 -27.46 -20.44 -14.55
CA LEU A 36 -28.15 -19.56 -15.48
C LEU A 36 -28.97 -18.48 -14.76
N MET A 37 -29.69 -18.82 -13.69
CA MET A 37 -30.42 -17.86 -12.86
C MET A 37 -29.49 -16.86 -12.17
N ILE A 38 -28.32 -17.30 -11.68
CA ILE A 38 -27.29 -16.41 -11.13
C ILE A 38 -26.73 -15.49 -12.23
N CYS A 39 -26.44 -16.00 -13.42
CA CYS A 39 -25.99 -15.20 -14.57
C CYS A 39 -27.04 -14.16 -14.99
N ILE A 40 -28.32 -14.53 -15.05
CA ILE A 40 -29.44 -13.64 -15.35
C ILE A 40 -29.60 -12.57 -14.26
N TRP A 41 -29.45 -12.93 -12.98
CA TRP A 41 -29.49 -11.98 -11.86
C TRP A 41 -28.31 -11.00 -11.86
N VAL A 42 -27.10 -11.46 -12.16
CA VAL A 42 -25.92 -10.59 -12.34
C VAL A 42 -26.13 -9.67 -13.56
N ALA A 43 -26.67 -10.19 -14.67
CA ALA A 43 -26.96 -9.40 -15.86
C ALA A 43 -28.07 -8.36 -15.64
N SER A 44 -29.15 -8.72 -14.94
CA SER A 44 -30.25 -7.80 -14.62
C SER A 44 -29.80 -6.72 -13.63
N ARG A 45 -29.01 -7.07 -12.61
CA ARG A 45 -28.40 -6.11 -11.66
C ARG A 45 -27.38 -5.17 -12.32
N ARG A 46 -26.67 -5.63 -13.36
CA ARG A 46 -25.84 -4.77 -14.23
C ARG A 46 -26.70 -3.87 -15.12
N ARG A 47 -27.85 -4.34 -15.63
CA ARG A 47 -28.80 -3.52 -16.40
C ARG A 47 -29.44 -2.43 -15.53
N THR A 48 -30.03 -2.76 -14.37
CA THR A 48 -30.66 -1.74 -13.50
C THR A 48 -29.69 -0.68 -13.01
N LYS A 49 -28.41 -1.02 -12.76
CA LYS A 49 -27.37 0.01 -12.50
C LYS A 49 -27.23 0.97 -13.68
N ARG A 50 -27.06 0.47 -14.91
CA ARG A 50 -27.01 1.30 -16.13
C ARG A 50 -28.30 2.11 -16.34
N THR A 51 -29.47 1.58 -16.00
CA THR A 51 -30.74 2.31 -16.10
C THR A 51 -30.85 3.43 -15.05
N MET A 52 -30.39 3.21 -13.81
CA MET A 52 -30.29 4.26 -12.80
C MET A 52 -29.31 5.36 -13.19
N ASP A 53 -28.14 4.99 -13.72
CA ASP A 53 -27.14 5.95 -14.20
C ASP A 53 -27.72 6.77 -15.37
N SER A 54 -28.42 6.13 -16.31
CA SER A 54 -29.11 6.81 -17.44
C SER A 54 -30.27 7.71 -17.01
N LEU A 55 -31.07 7.31 -16.00
CA LEU A 55 -32.19 8.10 -15.49
C LEU A 55 -31.73 9.32 -14.67
N ARG A 56 -30.55 9.25 -14.04
CA ARG A 56 -29.93 10.40 -13.36
C ARG A 56 -29.35 11.45 -14.30
N GLN A 57 -29.17 11.13 -15.58
CA GLN A 57 -28.51 12.02 -16.54
C GLN A 57 -29.48 12.79 -17.46
N THR A 58 -30.80 12.59 -17.34
CA THR A 58 -31.82 13.19 -18.21
C THR A 58 -32.80 14.15 -17.52
N GLN A 59 -32.64 14.45 -16.23
CA GLN A 59 -33.46 15.45 -15.52
C GLN A 59 -32.62 16.57 -14.90
N ILE A 60 -32.55 17.70 -15.62
CA ILE A 60 -32.25 19.03 -15.07
C ILE A 60 -33.54 19.86 -15.17
N PRO A 61 -34.20 20.20 -14.04
CA PRO A 61 -35.20 21.26 -13.99
C PRO A 61 -34.52 22.60 -13.68
N ILE A 62 -34.94 23.67 -14.36
CA ILE A 62 -34.43 25.04 -14.15
C ILE A 62 -35.45 25.83 -13.32
N TYR A 63 -34.99 26.36 -12.17
CA TYR A 63 -35.49 27.55 -11.44
C TYR A 63 -36.99 27.67 -11.08
N SER A 64 -37.33 27.84 -9.79
CA SER A 64 -37.69 29.17 -9.22
C SER A 64 -38.37 29.09 -7.82
N LYS A 65 -38.11 30.14 -7.01
CA LYS A 65 -38.83 30.74 -5.86
C LYS A 65 -39.75 29.91 -4.90
N GLU A 66 -39.46 30.14 -3.61
CA GLU A 66 -40.39 30.49 -2.50
C GLU A 66 -41.61 29.61 -2.16
N ILE A 67 -41.61 29.09 -0.91
CA ILE A 67 -42.82 28.72 -0.16
C ILE A 67 -42.68 29.24 1.28
N PRO A 68 -43.65 30.03 1.82
CA PRO A 68 -43.67 30.42 3.23
C PRO A 68 -44.19 29.28 4.12
N VAL A 69 -43.77 29.27 5.39
CA VAL A 69 -44.25 28.30 6.38
C VAL A 69 -45.59 28.76 6.96
N ASP A 70 -46.61 27.90 6.89
CA ASP A 70 -47.73 27.92 7.84
C ASP A 70 -48.10 26.49 8.28
N ARG A 71 -49.04 26.36 9.22
CA ARG A 71 -49.09 25.28 10.22
C ARG A 71 -50.50 24.69 10.37
N VAL A 72 -50.59 23.58 11.12
CA VAL A 72 -51.80 22.97 11.71
C VAL A 72 -52.64 22.05 10.80
N GLY A 73 -52.87 20.81 11.27
CA GLY A 73 -54.26 20.34 11.46
C GLY A 73 -54.79 19.14 10.67
N GLY A 74 -54.32 17.93 10.96
CA GLY A 74 -54.77 16.64 10.39
C GLY A 74 -56.26 16.22 10.48
N ARG A 75 -56.52 14.97 10.04
CA ARG A 75 -57.81 14.23 9.88
C ARG A 75 -58.56 14.56 8.56
N SER A 76 -59.27 13.63 7.90
CA SER A 76 -59.28 12.15 7.91
C SER A 76 -60.13 11.60 6.73
N LEU A 77 -59.98 10.29 6.39
CA LEU A 77 -60.90 9.40 5.65
C LEU A 77 -61.16 9.59 4.13
N ALA A 78 -61.29 8.42 3.45
CA ALA A 78 -62.11 8.13 2.25
C ALA A 78 -61.76 8.83 0.89
N GLN A 79 -62.01 8.25 -0.31
CA GLN A 79 -62.14 6.84 -0.73
C GLN A 79 -61.90 6.70 -2.27
N THR A 80 -61.54 5.49 -2.70
CA THR A 80 -61.67 4.86 -4.05
C THR A 80 -62.10 5.65 -5.33
N MET A 81 -61.23 5.54 -6.36
CA MET A 81 -61.49 5.06 -7.74
C MET A 81 -61.91 5.99 -8.93
N HIS A 82 -61.16 5.78 -10.03
CA HIS A 82 -61.54 5.69 -11.46
C HIS A 82 -61.68 6.90 -12.43
N GLU A 83 -60.83 6.81 -13.48
CA GLU A 83 -61.04 7.04 -14.93
C GLU A 83 -61.25 8.43 -15.59
N ARG A 84 -60.53 8.58 -16.73
CA ARG A 84 -60.88 9.28 -18.00
C ARG A 84 -61.01 10.83 -17.97
N GLU A 85 -60.79 11.58 -19.07
CA GLU A 85 -60.33 11.26 -20.44
C GLU A 85 -59.51 12.44 -21.06
N GLN A 86 -59.03 12.29 -22.32
CA GLN A 86 -58.45 13.35 -23.18
C GLN A 86 -59.57 13.90 -24.14
N PRO A 87 -59.38 14.64 -25.29
CA PRO A 87 -58.18 15.12 -26.02
C PRO A 87 -58.28 16.53 -26.72
N GLY A 88 -57.27 16.89 -27.56
CA GLY A 88 -57.24 18.05 -28.49
C GLY A 88 -56.05 19.00 -28.27
N LEU A 89 -55.02 19.26 -29.13
CA LEU A 89 -54.76 19.26 -30.59
C LEU A 89 -55.44 20.40 -31.41
N PRO A 90 -54.81 21.05 -32.44
CA PRO A 90 -53.46 20.86 -33.04
C PRO A 90 -52.65 22.21 -33.29
N PRO A 91 -51.92 22.54 -34.41
CA PRO A 91 -50.66 23.34 -34.41
C PRO A 91 -50.75 24.58 -35.38
N PRO A 92 -49.79 25.04 -36.25
CA PRO A 92 -48.31 24.94 -36.43
C PRO A 92 -47.66 26.39 -36.44
N PRO A 93 -46.62 26.83 -37.22
CA PRO A 93 -45.58 26.19 -38.07
C PRO A 93 -44.12 26.67 -37.74
N SER A 94 -43.41 27.36 -38.66
CA SER A 94 -41.96 27.65 -38.65
C SER A 94 -41.54 28.87 -39.50
N ASP A 95 -40.31 29.39 -39.32
CA ASP A 95 -39.28 29.52 -40.39
C ASP A 95 -37.93 30.15 -39.92
N LYS A 96 -37.10 30.69 -40.83
CA LYS A 96 -35.69 30.24 -41.01
C LYS A 96 -34.69 31.30 -41.56
N HIS A 97 -33.38 31.11 -41.29
CA HIS A 97 -32.18 31.71 -41.96
C HIS A 97 -31.98 33.26 -41.83
N ALA A 98 -30.81 33.89 -42.06
CA ALA A 98 -29.38 33.53 -41.92
C ALA A 98 -28.41 34.76 -42.08
N VAL A 99 -27.24 34.74 -41.41
CA VAL A 99 -25.88 35.25 -41.79
C VAL A 99 -25.67 36.67 -42.41
N ARG A 100 -24.80 37.52 -41.79
CA ARG A 100 -23.50 38.02 -42.37
C ARG A 100 -22.64 38.91 -41.41
N GLU A 101 -21.36 39.06 -41.75
CA GLU A 101 -20.27 39.94 -41.20
C GLU A 101 -19.63 40.72 -42.42
N PRO A 102 -18.47 41.46 -42.41
CA PRO A 102 -17.37 41.60 -41.42
C PRO A 102 -16.68 42.99 -41.23
N ALA A 103 -15.70 43.03 -40.30
CA ALA A 103 -14.36 43.71 -40.30
C ALA A 103 -14.09 45.22 -40.62
N GLY A 104 -13.03 45.77 -39.96
CA GLY A 104 -12.30 46.99 -40.37
C GLY A 104 -11.19 47.47 -39.39
N ALA A 105 -9.93 47.54 -39.82
CA ALA A 105 -8.76 48.16 -39.13
C ALA A 105 -7.82 48.76 -40.22
N THR A 106 -6.95 49.76 -40.02
CA THR A 106 -5.72 49.82 -39.18
C THR A 106 -5.06 51.23 -39.28
N LEU A 107 -4.16 51.60 -38.36
CA LEU A 107 -3.02 52.53 -38.63
C LEU A 107 -1.92 52.45 -37.54
N GLY A 108 -0.67 52.81 -37.88
CA GLY A 108 0.46 53.02 -36.94
C GLY A 108 0.83 54.51 -36.79
N HIS A 109 2.02 54.95 -36.33
CA HIS A 109 3.25 54.24 -35.92
C HIS A 109 4.21 55.21 -35.16
N LEU A 110 4.96 54.74 -34.14
CA LEU A 110 6.16 55.33 -33.46
C LEU A 110 6.28 56.85 -33.13
N ALA A 111 6.68 57.20 -31.88
CA ALA A 111 7.96 57.87 -31.53
C ALA A 111 8.04 58.49 -30.11
N LEU A 112 9.27 58.68 -29.62
CA LEU A 112 9.73 59.29 -28.35
C LEU A 112 9.82 60.85 -28.46
N SER A 113 9.97 61.72 -27.43
CA SER A 113 10.35 61.58 -26.00
C SER A 113 10.17 62.88 -25.15
N LYS A 114 10.29 62.74 -23.80
CA LYS A 114 10.84 63.68 -22.78
C LYS A 114 9.99 64.85 -22.19
N SER A 115 10.44 65.27 -20.99
CA SER A 115 10.02 66.38 -20.10
C SER A 115 8.66 66.27 -19.36
N SER A 116 8.50 66.74 -18.12
CA SER A 116 9.49 66.98 -17.04
C SER A 116 8.84 67.06 -15.63
N ASP A 117 9.68 66.89 -14.60
CA ASP A 117 9.59 67.36 -13.20
C ASP A 117 8.57 66.76 -12.21
N HIS A 118 8.78 67.10 -10.92
CA HIS A 118 8.36 66.42 -9.70
C HIS A 118 7.94 67.42 -8.60
N ASP A 119 7.07 66.98 -7.68
CA ASP A 119 7.18 67.23 -6.23
C ASP A 119 6.59 66.00 -5.49
N ASN A 120 7.23 65.39 -4.49
CA ASN A 120 7.41 65.77 -3.06
C ASN A 120 6.10 65.74 -2.23
N MET A 121 6.06 65.25 -0.98
CA MET A 121 7.07 64.75 -0.02
C MET A 121 6.58 63.38 0.56
N SER A 122 7.39 62.34 0.79
CA SER A 122 8.50 62.12 1.74
C SER A 122 8.10 61.64 3.16
N GLN A 123 8.45 60.37 3.45
CA GLN A 123 8.99 59.81 4.71
C GLN A 123 8.12 59.80 6.00
N GLY A 124 8.36 58.91 6.99
CA GLY A 124 9.21 57.71 7.00
C GLY A 124 9.88 57.39 8.36
N SER A 125 10.05 56.09 8.67
CA SER A 125 10.74 55.54 9.86
C SER A 125 10.01 55.79 11.22
N SER A 126 10.38 55.17 12.36
CA SER A 126 11.56 54.36 12.69
C SER A 126 11.28 53.19 13.67
N VAL A 127 12.33 52.46 14.06
CA VAL A 127 12.31 51.20 14.85
C VAL A 127 12.73 51.46 16.31
N CYS A 128 12.21 50.67 17.26
CA CYS A 128 12.88 50.39 18.54
C CYS A 128 12.66 48.93 19.00
N ASN A 129 13.61 48.42 19.79
CA ASN A 129 13.62 47.07 20.41
C ASN A 129 13.44 47.19 21.95
N VAL A 130 13.86 46.15 22.71
CA VAL A 130 14.07 46.09 24.18
C VAL A 130 12.81 45.75 25.02
N ASP A 131 12.83 44.91 26.06
CA ASP A 131 13.55 43.63 26.30
C ASP A 131 12.98 42.88 27.56
N ARG A 132 13.33 41.58 27.69
CA ARG A 132 13.73 40.85 28.93
C ARG A 132 12.95 40.89 30.28
N ALA A 133 12.22 39.78 30.54
CA ALA A 133 12.21 38.94 31.77
C ALA A 133 11.57 39.38 33.14
N GLY A 134 11.34 38.39 34.02
CA GLY A 134 10.74 38.46 35.40
C GLY A 134 9.35 37.78 35.46
N SER A 135 8.99 36.80 36.31
CA SER A 135 9.19 36.56 37.77
C SER A 135 8.43 37.62 38.61
N VAL A 136 7.55 37.34 39.58
CA VAL A 136 7.51 36.27 40.64
C VAL A 136 6.06 35.82 40.97
N HIS A 137 5.87 34.64 41.59
CA HIS A 137 4.65 34.24 42.33
C HIS A 137 4.97 34.06 43.85
N SER A 138 3.97 34.26 44.73
CA SER A 138 3.81 33.77 46.13
C SER A 138 3.70 34.85 47.24
N GLY A 139 2.95 34.52 48.30
CA GLY A 139 2.61 35.36 49.48
C GLY A 139 1.32 36.18 49.26
N GLU A 140 0.12 35.89 49.78
CA GLU A 140 -0.40 35.48 51.11
C GLU A 140 -0.98 36.66 51.93
N ASP A 141 -2.22 36.47 52.42
CA ASP A 141 -3.02 37.20 53.44
C ASP A 141 -3.14 38.75 53.42
N GLY A 142 -4.30 39.37 53.71
CA GLY A 142 -5.64 38.85 54.03
C GLY A 142 -6.63 39.95 54.48
N SER A 143 -7.76 39.54 55.11
CA SER A 143 -8.76 40.37 55.83
C SER A 143 -9.94 41.06 55.08
N SER A 144 -11.16 40.80 55.60
CA SER A 144 -12.37 41.65 55.71
C SER A 144 -13.00 42.34 54.48
N GLY A 145 -14.27 42.00 54.19
CA GLY A 145 -15.22 42.75 53.32
C GLY A 145 -16.02 43.85 54.07
N PRO A 146 -17.29 44.21 53.71
CA PRO A 146 -18.25 43.46 52.87
C PRO A 146 -19.17 44.30 51.91
N ARG A 147 -20.18 43.61 51.33
CA ARG A 147 -21.51 44.07 50.80
C ARG A 147 -21.75 44.41 49.30
N ARG A 148 -22.77 43.69 48.78
CA ARG A 148 -23.85 44.06 47.81
C ARG A 148 -23.66 43.90 46.28
N LYS A 149 -24.43 42.91 45.77
CA LYS A 149 -24.99 42.68 44.40
C LYS A 149 -25.83 43.89 43.89
N PRO A 150 -26.07 44.10 42.56
CA PRO A 150 -26.88 43.18 41.73
C PRO A 150 -26.57 42.98 40.21
N ASN A 151 -26.99 41.81 39.72
CA ASN A 151 -27.57 41.43 38.41
C ASN A 151 -26.99 41.94 37.07
N SER A 152 -26.40 40.99 36.30
CA SER A 152 -26.85 40.42 34.99
C SER A 152 -27.37 41.34 33.83
N PRO A 153 -27.25 40.94 32.53
CA PRO A 153 -27.00 39.58 32.03
C PRO A 153 -26.01 39.39 30.85
N ALA A 154 -25.71 38.12 30.56
CA ALA A 154 -25.43 37.51 29.24
C ALA A 154 -24.31 38.06 28.32
N ALA A 155 -23.25 37.25 28.18
CA ALA A 155 -22.55 37.04 26.92
C ALA A 155 -22.32 35.53 26.72
N PHE A 156 -22.47 35.02 25.49
CA PHE A 156 -22.25 33.60 25.19
C PHE A 156 -20.75 33.28 25.24
N VAL A 157 -20.31 32.50 26.24
CA VAL A 157 -18.99 31.85 26.17
C VAL A 157 -19.09 30.71 25.17
N SER A 158 -18.36 30.84 24.06
CA SER A 158 -18.30 29.83 23.01
C SER A 158 -17.87 28.48 23.59
N ALA A 159 -18.64 27.42 23.29
CA ALA A 159 -18.22 26.06 23.61
C ALA A 159 -16.97 25.73 22.78
N SER A 160 -15.87 25.36 23.45
CA SER A 160 -14.61 25.06 22.78
C SER A 160 -14.79 23.95 21.73
N PRO A 161 -14.23 24.08 20.52
CA PRO A 161 -14.47 23.15 19.39
C PRO A 161 -13.85 21.73 19.58
N LEU A 162 -13.45 21.40 20.82
CA LEU A 162 -12.83 20.13 21.20
C LEU A 162 -13.86 19.10 21.70
N VAL A 163 -15.11 19.50 21.95
CA VAL A 163 -16.17 18.61 22.45
C VAL A 163 -16.60 17.62 21.35
N GLY A 164 -16.15 16.37 21.48
CA GLY A 164 -16.48 15.28 20.54
C GLY A 164 -15.34 14.85 19.62
N LEU A 165 -14.11 15.34 19.81
CA LEU A 165 -12.95 14.79 19.11
C LEU A 165 -12.71 13.31 19.51
N PRO A 166 -12.20 12.47 18.59
CA PRO A 166 -11.77 11.11 18.91
C PRO A 166 -10.63 11.10 19.95
N GLU A 167 -10.52 10.02 20.71
CA GLU A 167 -9.46 9.77 21.71
C GLU A 167 -8.03 9.93 21.14
N PHE A 168 -7.87 9.65 19.84
CA PHE A 168 -6.66 9.88 19.05
C PHE A 168 -6.19 11.35 18.99
N SER A 169 -7.02 12.32 19.39
CA SER A 169 -6.62 13.73 19.55
C SER A 169 -5.58 13.96 20.64
N HIS A 170 -5.42 13.02 21.58
CA HIS A 170 -4.36 13.07 22.58
C HIS A 170 -2.99 12.57 22.09
N LEU A 171 -2.87 12.04 20.86
CA LEU A 171 -1.60 11.50 20.33
C LEU A 171 -0.61 12.58 19.85
N GLY A 172 -1.02 13.84 19.74
CA GLY A 172 -0.11 14.95 19.42
C GLY A 172 0.56 14.89 18.04
N TRP A 173 0.06 14.05 17.13
CA TRP A 173 0.66 13.77 15.83
C TRP A 173 -0.30 13.99 14.66
N GLY A 174 0.21 14.55 13.57
CA GLY A 174 -0.52 14.78 12.32
C GLY A 174 -1.32 16.09 12.32
N HIS A 175 -1.62 16.60 11.12
CA HIS A 175 -2.51 17.76 10.96
C HIS A 175 -3.99 17.31 10.90
N TRP A 176 -4.86 18.05 11.57
CA TRP A 176 -6.30 17.82 11.58
C TRP A 176 -6.95 18.63 10.46
N PHE A 177 -7.42 17.97 9.42
CA PHE A 177 -8.10 18.59 8.29
C PHE A 177 -9.61 18.45 8.43
N THR A 178 -10.35 19.51 8.11
CA THR A 178 -11.81 19.43 8.00
C THR A 178 -12.21 18.75 6.68
N GLN A 179 -13.46 18.28 6.57
CA GLN A 179 -13.97 17.80 5.27
C GLN A 179 -13.91 18.92 4.22
N ARG A 180 -14.16 20.16 4.64
CA ARG A 180 -14.15 21.36 3.78
C ARG A 180 -12.76 21.66 3.22
N ASP A 181 -11.70 21.49 4.01
CA ASP A 181 -10.32 21.70 3.54
C ASP A 181 -9.97 20.71 2.42
N LEU A 182 -10.35 19.44 2.59
CA LEU A 182 -10.08 18.38 1.63
C LEU A 182 -10.99 18.46 0.40
N GLU A 183 -12.23 18.94 0.54
CA GLU A 183 -13.10 19.28 -0.59
C GLU A 183 -12.53 20.43 -1.42
N LEU A 184 -12.07 21.51 -0.78
CA LEU A 184 -11.43 22.62 -1.49
C LEU A 184 -10.14 22.15 -2.20
N ALA A 185 -9.29 21.40 -1.50
CA ALA A 185 -8.03 20.91 -2.04
C ALA A 185 -8.17 19.96 -3.24
N THR A 186 -9.28 19.22 -3.34
CA THR A 186 -9.54 18.21 -4.40
C THR A 186 -10.51 18.67 -5.49
N ASN A 187 -10.91 19.96 -5.50
CA ASN A 187 -12.02 20.48 -6.32
C ASN A 187 -13.29 19.63 -6.16
N ARG A 188 -13.76 19.50 -4.91
CA ARG A 188 -14.93 18.71 -4.47
C ARG A 188 -14.84 17.23 -4.89
N PHE A 189 -13.67 16.63 -4.70
CA PHE A 189 -13.36 15.25 -5.10
C PHE A 189 -13.59 14.99 -6.60
N SER A 190 -13.14 15.92 -7.47
CA SER A 190 -13.29 15.77 -8.93
C SER A 190 -12.68 14.46 -9.42
N LYS A 191 -13.33 13.83 -10.41
CA LYS A 191 -12.83 12.63 -11.10
C LYS A 191 -11.49 12.87 -11.80
N GLU A 192 -11.23 14.11 -12.23
CA GLU A 192 -9.98 14.54 -12.87
C GLU A 192 -8.78 14.46 -11.91
N ASN A 193 -9.04 14.52 -10.60
CA ASN A 193 -8.03 14.43 -9.55
C ASN A 193 -7.81 12.99 -9.05
N VAL A 194 -8.48 11.97 -9.58
CA VAL A 194 -8.30 10.58 -9.12
C VAL A 194 -6.93 10.05 -9.55
N LEU A 195 -6.11 9.68 -8.57
CA LEU A 195 -4.82 8.99 -8.74
C LEU A 195 -4.99 7.47 -8.78
N GLY A 196 -6.02 6.94 -8.11
CA GLY A 196 -6.38 5.52 -8.13
C GLY A 196 -7.65 5.21 -7.33
N GLU A 197 -8.32 4.12 -7.69
CA GLU A 197 -9.49 3.58 -7.00
C GLU A 197 -9.25 2.08 -6.71
N GLY A 198 -9.58 1.64 -5.50
CA GLY A 198 -9.41 0.25 -5.06
C GLY A 198 -10.45 -0.16 -4.03
N GLY A 199 -10.42 -1.42 -3.58
CA GLY A 199 -11.46 -1.97 -2.68
C GLY A 199 -11.66 -1.22 -1.35
N TYR A 200 -10.67 -0.44 -0.93
CA TYR A 200 -10.63 0.30 0.34
C TYR A 200 -10.97 1.79 0.19
N GLY A 201 -11.00 2.35 -1.03
CA GLY A 201 -11.25 3.78 -1.23
C GLY A 201 -10.76 4.35 -2.56
N VAL A 202 -10.81 5.67 -2.66
CA VAL A 202 -10.28 6.46 -3.79
C VAL A 202 -9.18 7.38 -3.29
N VAL A 203 -8.06 7.44 -4.01
CA VAL A 203 -6.96 8.39 -3.75
C VAL A 203 -7.09 9.55 -4.73
N TYR A 204 -7.16 10.77 -4.21
CA TYR A 204 -7.22 12.01 -4.97
C TYR A 204 -5.92 12.79 -4.84
N ARG A 205 -5.44 13.38 -5.94
CA ARG A 205 -4.51 14.52 -5.88
C ARG A 205 -5.24 15.71 -5.27
N GLY A 206 -4.59 16.39 -4.35
CA GLY A 206 -5.09 17.66 -3.81
C GLY A 206 -3.99 18.69 -3.74
N ARG A 207 -4.39 19.96 -3.69
CA ARG A 207 -3.50 21.09 -3.38
C ARG A 207 -4.07 21.87 -2.20
N LEU A 208 -3.35 21.84 -1.08
CA LEU A 208 -3.74 22.55 0.14
C LEU A 208 -3.69 24.07 -0.08
N VAL A 209 -4.37 24.83 0.78
CA VAL A 209 -4.44 26.31 0.69
C VAL A 209 -3.08 27.02 0.75
N ASN A 210 -2.05 26.37 1.31
CA ASN A 210 -0.67 26.84 1.33
C ASN A 210 0.14 26.45 0.07
N GLY A 211 -0.51 25.92 -0.97
CA GLY A 211 0.10 25.48 -2.22
C GLY A 211 0.67 24.04 -2.22
N THR A 212 0.76 23.36 -1.08
CA THR A 212 1.34 22.01 -0.95
C THR A 212 0.52 20.96 -1.70
N GLU A 213 1.17 20.13 -2.52
CA GLU A 213 0.50 18.98 -3.15
C GLU A 213 0.45 17.77 -2.21
N VAL A 214 -0.71 17.10 -2.18
CA VAL A 214 -1.01 15.98 -1.28
C VAL A 214 -1.76 14.87 -2.01
N ALA A 215 -1.67 13.64 -1.49
CA ALA A 215 -2.51 12.52 -1.89
C ALA A 215 -3.54 12.22 -0.79
N ILE A 216 -4.83 12.39 -1.09
CA ILE A 216 -5.94 12.27 -0.13
C ILE A 216 -6.66 10.95 -0.39
N LYS A 217 -6.43 9.95 0.46
CA LYS A 217 -7.08 8.64 0.43
C LYS A 217 -8.41 8.73 1.19
N LYS A 218 -9.53 8.76 0.46
CA LYS A 218 -10.89 8.73 1.00
C LYS A 218 -11.36 7.28 1.13
N ILE A 219 -11.51 6.80 2.36
CA ILE A 219 -11.80 5.40 2.66
C ILE A 219 -13.30 5.13 2.45
N PHE A 220 -13.64 4.00 1.82
CA PHE A 220 -15.03 3.62 1.60
C PHE A 220 -15.69 3.12 2.88
N ASN A 221 -16.74 3.80 3.35
CA ASN A 221 -17.54 3.34 4.50
C ASN A 221 -18.49 2.18 4.12
N ASN A 222 -17.89 1.03 3.82
CA ASN A 222 -18.58 -0.23 3.64
C ASN A 222 -18.82 -0.86 5.03
N MET A 223 -20.08 -0.90 5.49
CA MET A 223 -20.51 -1.62 6.70
C MET A 223 -19.72 -1.26 7.98
N GLY A 224 -19.23 -0.02 8.11
CA GLY A 224 -18.44 0.44 9.26
C GLY A 224 -16.97 0.00 9.24
N GLN A 225 -16.51 -0.73 8.21
CA GLN A 225 -15.13 -1.21 8.10
C GLN A 225 -14.10 -0.07 7.97
N ALA A 226 -14.52 1.09 7.43
CA ALA A 226 -13.66 2.26 7.27
C ALA A 226 -13.01 2.74 8.57
N GLU A 227 -13.69 2.66 9.72
CA GLU A 227 -13.13 3.03 11.02
C GLU A 227 -11.94 2.12 11.39
N LYS A 228 -12.07 0.83 11.10
CA LYS A 228 -11.05 -0.19 11.41
C LYS A 228 -9.83 -0.08 10.50
N GLU A 229 -10.04 0.22 9.22
CA GLU A 229 -8.96 0.43 8.25
C GLU A 229 -8.24 1.75 8.51
N PHE A 230 -9.00 2.84 8.71
CA PHE A 230 -8.47 4.15 9.11
C PHE A 230 -7.59 4.05 10.35
N ARG A 231 -8.10 3.44 11.43
CA ARG A 231 -7.36 3.32 12.68
C ARG A 231 -6.09 2.49 12.52
N VAL A 232 -6.16 1.34 11.86
CA VAL A 232 -4.98 0.50 11.56
C VAL A 232 -3.92 1.28 10.80
N GLU A 233 -4.32 2.10 9.82
CA GLU A 233 -3.39 2.85 9.00
C GLU A 233 -2.74 4.01 9.80
N VAL A 234 -3.51 4.75 10.61
CA VAL A 234 -2.99 5.79 11.52
C VAL A 234 -2.06 5.21 12.60
N GLU A 235 -2.45 4.09 13.24
CA GLU A 235 -1.65 3.40 14.25
C GLU A 235 -0.33 2.86 13.66
N ALA A 236 -0.34 2.34 12.42
CA ALA A 236 0.83 1.73 11.80
C ALA A 236 1.82 2.73 11.17
N ILE A 237 1.34 3.81 10.52
CA ILE A 237 2.22 4.72 9.75
C ILE A 237 2.30 6.15 10.30
N GLY A 238 1.51 6.52 11.30
CA GLY A 238 1.50 7.88 11.85
C GLY A 238 2.88 8.31 12.40
N HIS A 239 3.29 7.77 13.54
CA HIS A 239 4.54 8.16 14.19
C HIS A 239 5.82 7.78 13.39
N VAL A 240 5.68 7.01 12.31
CA VAL A 240 6.79 6.54 11.46
C VAL A 240 7.28 7.63 10.51
N ARG A 241 8.61 7.81 10.42
CA ARG A 241 9.26 8.67 9.42
C ARG A 241 10.50 8.01 8.85
N HIS A 242 10.45 7.64 7.58
CA HIS A 242 11.59 7.08 6.85
C HIS A 242 11.55 7.55 5.39
N LYS A 243 12.71 7.85 4.79
CA LYS A 243 12.78 8.44 3.43
C LYS A 243 12.21 7.57 2.31
N ASN A 244 12.16 6.26 2.53
CA ASN A 244 11.59 5.28 1.59
C ASN A 244 10.17 4.83 2.00
N LEU A 245 9.46 5.61 2.81
CA LEU A 245 8.04 5.43 3.14
C LEU A 245 7.27 6.68 2.73
N VAL A 246 6.06 6.51 2.19
CA VAL A 246 5.18 7.65 1.89
C VAL A 246 4.65 8.20 3.21
N ARG A 247 5.05 9.43 3.54
CA ARG A 247 4.70 10.07 4.80
C ARG A 247 3.22 10.45 4.85
N LEU A 248 2.51 9.93 5.86
CA LEU A 248 1.22 10.49 6.29
C LEU A 248 1.47 11.87 6.94
N LEU A 249 0.70 12.88 6.52
CA LEU A 249 0.78 14.27 6.97
C LEU A 249 -0.30 14.60 8.01
N GLY A 250 -1.45 13.93 7.91
CA GLY A 250 -2.61 14.19 8.75
C GLY A 250 -3.86 13.47 8.24
N TYR A 251 -5.01 13.83 8.77
CA TYR A 251 -6.27 13.14 8.47
C TYR A 251 -7.52 14.00 8.72
N CYS A 252 -8.67 13.49 8.27
CA CYS A 252 -10.00 14.02 8.55
C CYS A 252 -10.91 12.92 9.12
N VAL A 253 -11.60 13.23 10.21
CA VAL A 253 -12.57 12.38 10.91
C VAL A 253 -13.82 13.21 11.16
N GLU A 254 -14.73 13.25 10.19
CA GLU A 254 -15.98 14.01 10.27
C GLU A 254 -17.19 13.14 9.93
N GLY A 255 -18.08 12.92 10.90
CA GLY A 255 -19.25 12.05 10.75
C GLY A 255 -18.87 10.65 10.26
N VAL A 256 -19.33 10.30 9.06
CA VAL A 256 -19.02 9.02 8.38
C VAL A 256 -17.79 9.06 7.48
N ASN A 257 -17.17 10.22 7.27
CA ASN A 257 -15.99 10.35 6.42
C ASN A 257 -14.71 10.02 7.21
N ARG A 258 -13.86 9.17 6.61
CA ARG A 258 -12.49 8.89 7.04
C ARG A 258 -11.56 9.15 5.86
N MET A 259 -10.62 10.08 6.03
CA MET A 259 -9.70 10.47 4.97
C MET A 259 -8.29 10.63 5.53
N LEU A 260 -7.32 10.07 4.81
CA LEU A 260 -5.89 10.13 5.14
C LEU A 260 -5.19 11.04 4.13
N VAL A 261 -4.32 11.93 4.63
CA VAL A 261 -3.61 12.92 3.80
C VAL A 261 -2.13 12.61 3.80
N TYR A 262 -1.61 12.21 2.66
CA TYR A 262 -0.20 11.83 2.43
C TYR A 262 0.54 12.92 1.65
N GLU A 263 1.88 12.88 1.70
CA GLU A 263 2.69 13.57 0.70
C GLU A 263 2.33 13.10 -0.72
N PHE A 264 2.30 14.02 -1.69
CA PHE A 264 2.17 13.63 -3.09
C PHE A 264 3.53 13.19 -3.65
N VAL A 265 3.55 12.00 -4.26
CA VAL A 265 4.74 11.45 -4.94
C VAL A 265 4.45 11.43 -6.44
N ASN A 266 5.24 12.16 -7.20
CA ASN A 266 4.87 12.73 -8.50
C ASN A 266 5.36 11.96 -9.73
N ASN A 267 6.17 10.91 -9.55
CA ASN A 267 6.75 10.10 -10.62
C ASN A 267 6.16 8.68 -10.73
N GLY A 268 4.89 8.52 -10.32
CA GLY A 268 4.10 7.30 -10.50
C GLY A 268 4.48 6.15 -9.57
N ASN A 269 4.21 4.91 -9.99
CA ASN A 269 4.59 3.71 -9.25
C ASN A 269 5.43 2.73 -10.09
N LEU A 270 6.06 1.76 -9.41
CA LEU A 270 6.96 0.79 -10.02
C LEU A 270 6.26 -0.11 -11.07
N GLU A 271 4.97 -0.40 -10.88
CA GLU A 271 4.14 -1.17 -11.83
C GLU A 271 4.02 -0.42 -13.18
N GLN A 272 3.72 0.87 -13.14
CA GLN A 272 3.62 1.74 -14.32
C GLN A 272 4.96 1.90 -15.06
N TRP A 273 6.08 1.89 -14.34
CA TRP A 273 7.42 1.96 -14.92
C TRP A 273 7.88 0.65 -15.55
N LEU A 274 7.60 -0.50 -14.94
CA LEU A 274 7.96 -1.82 -15.48
C LEU A 274 7.07 -2.20 -16.67
N HIS A 275 5.75 -2.10 -16.51
CA HIS A 275 4.78 -2.59 -17.51
C HIS A 275 4.45 -1.55 -18.60
N GLY A 276 5.19 -0.44 -18.64
CA GLY A 276 5.33 0.42 -19.81
C GLY A 276 4.43 1.65 -19.89
N ALA A 277 3.61 1.92 -18.87
CA ALA A 277 2.74 3.10 -18.80
C ALA A 277 3.52 4.44 -18.65
N MET A 278 4.82 4.37 -18.34
CA MET A 278 5.71 5.54 -18.16
C MET A 278 6.79 5.68 -19.25
N ARG A 279 6.75 4.90 -20.35
CA ARG A 279 7.78 4.93 -21.41
C ARG A 279 8.04 6.33 -21.98
N GLN A 280 7.00 7.15 -22.10
CA GLN A 280 7.07 8.55 -22.52
C GLN A 280 7.78 9.50 -21.54
N ARG A 281 8.06 9.07 -20.30
CA ARG A 281 8.87 9.82 -19.32
C ARG A 281 10.36 9.42 -19.32
N GLY A 282 10.76 8.40 -20.08
CA GLY A 282 12.15 7.97 -20.22
C GLY A 282 12.40 6.51 -19.88
N VAL A 283 13.66 6.18 -19.60
CA VAL A 283 14.15 4.80 -19.48
C VAL A 283 14.31 4.40 -18.02
N PHE A 284 13.62 3.33 -17.61
CA PHE A 284 13.78 2.77 -16.26
C PHE A 284 14.97 1.81 -16.20
N SER A 285 16.16 2.40 -16.08
CA SER A 285 17.46 1.72 -16.10
C SER A 285 17.62 0.66 -14.99
N TRP A 286 18.58 -0.25 -15.16
CA TRP A 286 18.94 -1.22 -14.12
C TRP A 286 19.33 -0.55 -12.80
N GLU A 287 20.02 0.60 -12.85
CA GLU A 287 20.41 1.35 -11.66
C GLU A 287 19.18 1.90 -10.92
N ASN A 288 18.25 2.56 -11.62
CA ASN A 288 17.01 3.07 -11.03
C ASN A 288 16.14 1.94 -10.46
N ARG A 289 16.05 0.80 -11.16
CA ARG A 289 15.41 -0.43 -10.66
C ARG A 289 16.01 -0.91 -9.34
N MET A 290 17.33 -1.04 -9.26
CA MET A 290 18.01 -1.49 -8.04
C MET A 290 17.97 -0.44 -6.92
N LYS A 291 17.99 0.85 -7.25
CA LYS A 291 17.82 1.97 -6.31
C LYS A 291 16.43 1.94 -5.65
N VAL A 292 15.37 1.79 -6.44
CA VAL A 292 13.99 1.65 -5.95
C VAL A 292 13.86 0.43 -5.03
N VAL A 293 14.31 -0.75 -5.48
CA VAL A 293 14.19 -1.99 -4.68
C VAL A 293 15.04 -1.95 -3.41
N THR A 294 16.23 -1.35 -3.44
CA THR A 294 17.07 -1.16 -2.23
C THR A 294 16.41 -0.15 -1.26
N GLY A 295 15.71 0.86 -1.78
CA GLY A 295 14.87 1.75 -0.98
C GLY A 295 13.74 1.02 -0.27
N THR A 296 12.97 0.19 -1.00
CA THR A 296 11.93 -0.69 -0.43
C THR A 296 12.49 -1.66 0.62
N ALA A 297 13.68 -2.23 0.39
CA ALA A 297 14.34 -3.11 1.35
C ALA A 297 14.67 -2.38 2.66
N LYS A 298 15.17 -1.15 2.58
CA LYS A 298 15.46 -0.29 3.75
C LYS A 298 14.19 0.13 4.49
N ALA A 299 13.11 0.41 3.77
CA ALA A 299 11.81 0.70 4.35
C ALA A 299 11.26 -0.49 5.16
N LEU A 300 11.29 -1.71 4.61
CA LEU A 300 10.85 -2.91 5.33
C LEU A 300 11.77 -3.23 6.51
N ALA A 301 13.09 -3.11 6.35
CA ALA A 301 14.03 -3.27 7.46
C ALA A 301 13.73 -2.30 8.63
N TYR A 302 13.38 -1.05 8.34
CA TYR A 302 12.93 -0.10 9.36
C TYR A 302 11.65 -0.60 10.06
N LEU A 303 10.63 -1.00 9.30
CA LEU A 303 9.33 -1.44 9.83
C LEU A 303 9.39 -2.75 10.65
N HIS A 304 10.34 -3.64 10.32
CA HIS A 304 10.48 -4.96 10.95
C HIS A 304 11.52 -5.03 12.07
N GLU A 305 12.52 -4.14 12.07
CA GLU A 305 13.71 -4.27 12.93
C GLU A 305 14.09 -2.97 13.68
N ALA A 306 13.50 -1.81 13.37
CA ALA A 306 13.85 -0.52 13.98
C ALA A 306 12.70 0.16 14.78
N ILE A 307 11.50 -0.44 14.81
CA ILE A 307 10.34 0.05 15.57
C ILE A 307 9.67 -1.09 16.33
N GLU A 308 9.05 -0.76 17.47
CA GLU A 308 8.26 -1.66 18.31
C GLU A 308 6.92 -0.99 18.65
N PRO A 309 5.77 -1.65 18.47
CA PRO A 309 5.60 -2.94 17.79
C PRO A 309 6.02 -2.89 16.32
N LYS A 310 6.48 -4.02 15.78
CA LYS A 310 6.82 -4.15 14.36
C LYS A 310 5.59 -3.89 13.49
N VAL A 311 5.79 -3.33 12.31
CA VAL A 311 4.73 -3.14 11.31
C VAL A 311 4.92 -4.13 10.17
N VAL A 312 4.01 -5.09 10.03
CA VAL A 312 3.95 -5.99 8.86
C VAL A 312 3.04 -5.35 7.82
N HIS A 313 3.56 -5.06 6.63
CA HIS A 313 2.89 -4.31 5.56
C HIS A 313 1.82 -5.14 4.84
N ARG A 314 2.07 -6.44 4.63
CA ARG A 314 1.16 -7.48 4.15
C ARG A 314 0.67 -7.36 2.69
N ASP A 315 0.84 -6.21 2.06
CA ASP A 315 0.54 -5.99 0.63
C ASP A 315 1.69 -5.26 -0.11
N ILE A 316 2.89 -5.83 -0.04
CA ILE A 316 4.06 -5.34 -0.81
C ILE A 316 3.95 -5.82 -2.26
N LYS A 317 3.84 -4.87 -3.19
CA LYS A 317 3.67 -5.07 -4.63
C LYS A 317 4.11 -3.84 -5.42
N SER A 318 4.39 -3.98 -6.72
CA SER A 318 4.89 -2.87 -7.56
C SER A 318 3.93 -1.68 -7.62
N SER A 319 2.61 -1.91 -7.59
CA SER A 319 1.61 -0.83 -7.56
C SER A 319 1.67 0.04 -6.30
N ASN A 320 2.18 -0.52 -5.18
CA ASN A 320 2.30 0.15 -3.88
C ASN A 320 3.70 0.76 -3.63
N ILE A 321 4.65 0.61 -4.56
CA ILE A 321 5.95 1.30 -4.51
C ILE A 321 5.85 2.55 -5.39
N LEU A 322 5.63 3.70 -4.78
CA LEU A 322 5.68 4.98 -5.47
C LEU A 322 7.13 5.38 -5.76
N ILE A 323 7.35 6.20 -6.78
CA ILE A 323 8.66 6.64 -7.23
C ILE A 323 8.64 8.18 -7.31
N ASP A 324 9.66 8.84 -6.75
CA ASP A 324 9.86 10.30 -6.85
C ASP A 324 10.71 10.69 -8.09
N ASP A 325 10.88 11.98 -8.33
CA ASP A 325 11.60 12.49 -9.51
C ASP A 325 13.08 12.07 -9.51
N GLU A 326 13.70 11.88 -8.34
CA GLU A 326 15.06 11.35 -8.22
C GLU A 326 15.13 9.80 -8.30
N PHE A 327 14.04 9.11 -8.63
CA PHE A 327 13.94 7.64 -8.68
C PHE A 327 14.26 6.91 -7.37
N ASN A 328 13.91 7.48 -6.21
CA ASN A 328 13.85 6.74 -4.95
C ASN A 328 12.50 6.00 -4.84
N GLY A 329 12.52 4.76 -4.36
CA GLY A 329 11.30 4.02 -4.03
C GLY A 329 10.72 4.44 -2.68
N LYS A 330 9.39 4.65 -2.61
CA LYS A 330 8.63 4.88 -1.38
C LYS A 330 7.48 3.89 -1.24
N VAL A 331 7.44 3.13 -0.14
CA VAL A 331 6.35 2.17 0.15
C VAL A 331 5.08 2.92 0.60
N SER A 332 3.92 2.49 0.11
CA SER A 332 2.61 3.11 0.32
C SER A 332 1.47 2.09 0.50
N ASP A 333 0.28 2.57 0.87
CA ASP A 333 -0.94 1.81 1.19
C ASP A 333 -0.80 0.83 2.37
N PHE A 334 -0.84 1.40 3.57
CA PHE A 334 -0.76 0.66 4.84
C PHE A 334 -2.14 0.12 5.31
N GLY A 335 -3.19 0.22 4.49
CA GLY A 335 -4.56 -0.16 4.87
C GLY A 335 -4.75 -1.64 5.25
N LEU A 336 -3.84 -2.51 4.81
CA LEU A 336 -3.82 -3.93 5.20
C LEU A 336 -2.88 -4.26 6.36
N ALA A 337 -2.02 -3.33 6.79
CA ALA A 337 -0.89 -3.56 7.69
C ALA A 337 -1.31 -4.05 9.09
N LYS A 338 -0.38 -4.64 9.85
CA LYS A 338 -0.63 -5.17 11.20
C LYS A 338 0.54 -4.89 12.14
N LEU A 339 0.21 -4.54 13.39
CA LEU A 339 1.17 -4.40 14.48
C LEU A 339 1.48 -5.76 15.10
N LEU A 340 2.74 -6.19 15.04
CA LEU A 340 3.26 -7.40 15.65
C LEU A 340 4.14 -7.01 16.84
N GLY A 341 3.61 -7.19 18.05
CA GLY A 341 4.36 -6.98 19.29
C GLY A 341 5.46 -8.02 19.48
N SER A 342 6.53 -7.62 20.15
CA SER A 342 7.69 -8.44 20.52
C SER A 342 7.37 -9.69 21.34
N ASP A 343 6.18 -9.77 21.95
CA ASP A 343 5.68 -10.94 22.66
C ASP A 343 5.18 -12.08 21.75
N LYS A 344 5.06 -11.85 20.43
CA LYS A 344 4.44 -12.77 19.47
C LYS A 344 5.37 -13.12 18.31
N SER A 345 5.30 -14.38 17.86
CA SER A 345 5.99 -14.87 16.65
C SER A 345 5.19 -14.62 15.36
N HIS A 346 3.88 -14.42 15.47
CA HIS A 346 2.96 -14.22 14.36
C HIS A 346 1.62 -13.62 14.83
N ILE A 347 0.78 -13.23 13.87
CA ILE A 347 -0.61 -12.80 14.07
C ILE A 347 -1.50 -13.74 13.27
N THR A 348 -2.42 -14.45 13.94
CA THR A 348 -3.48 -15.20 13.25
C THR A 348 -4.50 -14.23 12.67
N THR A 349 -4.65 -14.19 11.35
CA THR A 349 -5.58 -13.29 10.66
C THR A 349 -6.13 -13.93 9.38
N ARG A 350 -7.30 -13.47 8.92
CA ARG A 350 -7.82 -13.82 7.59
C ARG A 350 -6.76 -13.50 6.53
N VAL A 351 -6.55 -14.40 5.58
CA VAL A 351 -5.65 -14.18 4.44
C VAL A 351 -6.16 -13.00 3.60
N MET A 352 -5.28 -12.02 3.40
CA MET A 352 -5.44 -10.82 2.56
C MET A 352 -4.05 -10.40 2.06
N GLY A 353 -4.00 -9.80 0.87
CA GLY A 353 -2.80 -9.43 0.13
C GLY A 353 -2.99 -9.72 -1.37
N THR A 354 -2.16 -9.15 -2.23
CA THR A 354 -2.30 -9.30 -3.69
C THR A 354 -1.78 -10.65 -4.17
N PHE A 355 -2.60 -11.38 -4.95
CA PHE A 355 -2.27 -12.71 -5.48
C PHE A 355 -0.98 -12.69 -6.29
N GLY A 356 -0.17 -13.75 -6.18
CA GLY A 356 1.21 -13.80 -6.68
C GLY A 356 2.26 -13.34 -5.66
N TYR A 357 1.96 -12.32 -4.84
CA TYR A 357 2.87 -11.82 -3.81
C TYR A 357 2.66 -12.46 -2.43
N VAL A 358 1.49 -13.05 -2.15
CA VAL A 358 1.17 -13.67 -0.85
C VAL A 358 2.08 -14.88 -0.60
N ALA A 359 2.72 -14.91 0.58
CA ALA A 359 3.58 -16.00 1.00
C ALA A 359 2.81 -17.33 1.23
N PRO A 360 3.36 -18.49 0.84
CA PRO A 360 2.63 -19.75 0.82
C PRO A 360 2.22 -20.25 2.22
N GLU A 361 3.07 -20.07 3.23
CA GLU A 361 2.76 -20.45 4.61
C GLU A 361 1.63 -19.60 5.20
N TYR A 362 1.63 -18.29 4.91
CA TYR A 362 0.56 -17.38 5.35
C TYR A 362 -0.75 -17.68 4.59
N ALA A 363 -0.70 -17.97 3.28
CA ALA A 363 -1.85 -18.38 2.51
C ALA A 363 -2.50 -19.68 3.03
N ASN A 364 -1.68 -20.64 3.47
CA ASN A 364 -2.15 -21.95 3.96
C ASN A 364 -2.61 -21.93 5.43
N THR A 365 -2.08 -21.04 6.27
CA THR A 365 -2.29 -21.09 7.74
C THR A 365 -2.97 -19.86 8.34
N GLY A 366 -3.00 -18.73 7.63
CA GLY A 366 -3.43 -17.44 8.20
C GLY A 366 -2.48 -16.85 9.25
N MET A 367 -1.31 -17.47 9.50
CA MET A 367 -0.27 -16.92 10.38
C MET A 367 0.57 -15.90 9.61
N LEU A 368 0.51 -14.63 10.04
CA LEU A 368 1.22 -13.50 9.44
C LEU A 368 2.40 -13.06 10.31
N ASN A 369 3.58 -12.88 9.72
CA ASN A 369 4.75 -12.27 10.37
C ASN A 369 5.62 -11.50 9.35
N GLU A 370 6.77 -10.97 9.77
CA GLU A 370 7.67 -10.22 8.87
C GLU A 370 8.20 -11.07 7.70
N LYS A 371 8.29 -12.39 7.83
CA LYS A 371 8.76 -13.29 6.76
C LYS A 371 7.78 -13.38 5.60
N SER A 372 6.51 -13.02 5.81
CA SER A 372 5.52 -12.89 4.74
C SER A 372 5.82 -11.67 3.85
N ASP A 373 6.20 -10.54 4.43
CA ASP A 373 6.66 -9.35 3.67
C ASP A 373 7.98 -9.62 2.95
N VAL A 374 8.90 -10.38 3.55
CA VAL A 374 10.16 -10.80 2.90
C VAL A 374 9.88 -11.58 1.61
N TYR A 375 8.89 -12.48 1.62
CA TYR A 375 8.49 -13.23 0.43
C TYR A 375 7.90 -12.30 -0.64
N SER A 376 6.97 -11.41 -0.27
CA SER A 376 6.37 -10.44 -1.19
C SER A 376 7.43 -9.50 -1.80
N PHE A 377 8.42 -9.09 -1.02
CA PHE A 377 9.60 -8.36 -1.50
C PHE A 377 10.46 -9.20 -2.46
N GLY A 378 10.62 -10.50 -2.21
CA GLY A 378 11.30 -11.41 -3.13
C GLY A 378 10.63 -11.46 -4.50
N VAL A 379 9.30 -11.55 -4.53
CA VAL A 379 8.49 -11.49 -5.77
C VAL A 379 8.62 -10.13 -6.48
N LEU A 380 8.56 -9.03 -5.73
CA LEU A 380 8.75 -7.66 -6.23
C LEU A 380 10.13 -7.46 -6.90
N LEU A 381 11.19 -8.02 -6.30
CA LEU A 381 12.54 -7.98 -6.89
C LEU A 381 12.61 -8.81 -8.18
N LEU A 382 11.92 -9.96 -8.27
CA LEU A 382 11.84 -10.71 -9.53
C LEU A 382 11.09 -9.96 -10.62
N GLU A 383 9.94 -9.38 -10.32
CA GLU A 383 9.18 -8.55 -11.26
C GLU A 383 10.06 -7.40 -11.78
N THR A 384 10.78 -6.73 -10.88
CA THR A 384 11.69 -5.62 -11.22
C THR A 384 12.86 -6.05 -12.11
N VAL A 385 13.44 -7.22 -11.86
CA VAL A 385 14.58 -7.77 -12.63
C VAL A 385 14.15 -8.28 -14.01
N THR A 386 12.93 -8.81 -14.12
CA THR A 386 12.47 -9.61 -15.28
C THR A 386 11.50 -8.86 -16.20
N GLY A 387 10.87 -7.78 -15.73
CA GLY A 387 9.78 -7.10 -16.45
C GLY A 387 8.50 -7.92 -16.58
N ARG A 388 8.40 -9.07 -15.90
CA ARG A 388 7.24 -9.97 -15.93
C ARG A 388 6.37 -9.75 -14.70
N GLY A 389 5.07 -9.60 -14.89
CA GLY A 389 4.11 -9.64 -13.78
C GLY A 389 4.20 -10.96 -12.99
N PRO A 390 3.93 -10.97 -11.66
CA PRO A 390 4.04 -12.17 -10.83
C PRO A 390 3.17 -13.35 -11.25
N VAL A 391 2.03 -13.06 -11.89
CA VAL A 391 1.04 -14.03 -12.38
C VAL A 391 0.58 -13.58 -13.77
N ASP A 392 0.79 -14.43 -14.78
CA ASP A 392 0.44 -14.15 -16.18
C ASP A 392 -0.26 -15.35 -16.84
N TYR A 393 -1.59 -15.34 -16.83
CA TYR A 393 -2.44 -16.39 -17.41
C TYR A 393 -2.43 -16.43 -18.94
N SER A 394 -1.74 -15.51 -19.64
CA SER A 394 -1.55 -15.60 -21.09
C SER A 394 -0.48 -16.62 -21.51
N ARG A 395 0.31 -17.11 -20.54
CA ARG A 395 1.44 -18.03 -20.75
C ARG A 395 1.03 -19.48 -20.55
N SER A 396 1.93 -20.39 -20.94
CA SER A 396 1.80 -21.82 -20.63
C SER A 396 1.77 -22.04 -19.11
N SER A 397 1.16 -23.13 -18.66
CA SER A 397 0.93 -23.46 -17.23
C SER A 397 2.18 -23.28 -16.35
N ASN A 398 3.34 -23.69 -16.85
CA ASN A 398 4.60 -23.72 -16.12
C ASN A 398 5.32 -22.34 -16.12
N GLU A 399 4.74 -21.35 -16.79
CA GLU A 399 5.22 -19.97 -16.90
C GLU A 399 4.27 -18.95 -16.25
N VAL A 400 3.07 -19.37 -15.80
CA VAL A 400 2.06 -18.49 -15.19
C VAL A 400 2.58 -17.84 -13.92
N ASN A 401 3.24 -18.61 -13.02
CA ASN A 401 3.82 -18.10 -11.79
C ASN A 401 5.30 -17.72 -11.98
N LEU A 402 5.66 -16.48 -11.64
CA LEU A 402 7.01 -15.94 -11.83
C LEU A 402 8.11 -16.68 -11.05
N VAL A 403 7.81 -17.19 -9.85
CA VAL A 403 8.75 -17.93 -9.00
C VAL A 403 8.98 -19.34 -9.53
N GLU A 404 7.95 -20.00 -10.06
CA GLU A 404 8.05 -21.33 -10.67
C GLU A 404 8.76 -21.29 -12.03
N TRP A 405 8.48 -20.25 -12.83
CA TRP A 405 9.25 -19.96 -14.04
C TRP A 405 10.73 -19.75 -13.73
N LEU A 406 11.07 -18.93 -12.73
CA LEU A 406 12.48 -18.70 -12.37
C LEU A 406 13.18 -20.00 -11.93
N LYS A 407 12.53 -20.82 -11.09
CA LYS A 407 13.05 -22.14 -10.70
C LYS A 407 13.37 -23.00 -11.93
N THR A 408 12.50 -22.98 -12.94
CA THR A 408 12.68 -23.67 -14.22
C THR A 408 13.85 -23.10 -15.03
N MET A 409 13.99 -21.78 -15.11
CA MET A 409 15.12 -21.12 -15.80
C MET A 409 16.47 -21.41 -15.12
N VAL A 410 16.51 -21.41 -13.78
CA VAL A 410 17.72 -21.73 -12.99
C VAL A 410 18.10 -23.21 -13.13
N ALA A 411 17.13 -24.13 -13.03
CA ALA A 411 17.37 -25.57 -13.22
C ALA A 411 17.95 -25.89 -14.61
N ASN A 412 17.43 -25.24 -15.65
CA ASN A 412 17.92 -25.36 -17.03
C ASN A 412 19.20 -24.56 -17.32
N ARG A 413 19.84 -23.95 -16.30
CA ARG A 413 21.06 -23.10 -16.41
C ARG A 413 20.90 -21.81 -17.22
N ARG A 414 19.66 -21.42 -17.55
CA ARG A 414 19.28 -20.23 -18.35
C ARG A 414 19.10 -18.96 -17.51
N ALA A 415 19.70 -18.90 -16.32
CA ALA A 415 19.53 -17.82 -15.35
C ALA A 415 20.05 -16.44 -15.83
N GLU A 416 20.80 -16.38 -16.93
CA GLU A 416 21.28 -15.12 -17.53
C GLU A 416 20.30 -14.55 -18.58
N GLU A 417 19.33 -15.34 -19.02
CA GLU A 417 18.28 -14.91 -19.96
C GLU A 417 17.07 -14.24 -19.28
N VAL A 418 17.01 -14.26 -17.94
CA VAL A 418 15.82 -13.80 -17.20
C VAL A 418 15.74 -12.29 -17.01
N ALA A 419 16.80 -11.55 -17.35
CA ALA A 419 16.80 -10.09 -17.26
C ALA A 419 15.83 -9.49 -18.29
N ASP A 420 15.09 -8.46 -17.87
CA ASP A 420 14.09 -7.76 -18.68
C ASP A 420 14.63 -7.38 -20.08
N PRO A 421 14.04 -7.88 -21.17
CA PRO A 421 14.45 -7.55 -22.54
C PRO A 421 14.34 -6.07 -22.91
N SER A 422 13.59 -5.25 -22.15
CA SER A 422 13.45 -3.81 -22.36
C SER A 422 14.58 -2.97 -21.74
N LEU A 423 15.54 -3.58 -21.05
CA LEU A 423 16.73 -2.89 -20.55
C LEU A 423 17.71 -2.58 -21.69
N GLU A 424 17.82 -1.29 -22.06
CA GLU A 424 18.80 -0.79 -23.04
C GLU A 424 20.24 -1.20 -22.70
N VAL A 425 20.63 -1.01 -21.44
CA VAL A 425 21.92 -1.46 -20.89
C VAL A 425 21.64 -2.65 -19.98
N ARG A 426 22.07 -3.84 -20.42
CA ARG A 426 21.95 -5.06 -19.62
C ARG A 426 22.88 -5.01 -18.38
N PRO A 427 22.45 -5.55 -17.23
CA PRO A 427 23.30 -5.65 -16.05
C PRO A 427 24.50 -6.58 -16.29
N SER A 428 25.56 -6.37 -15.53
CA SER A 428 26.65 -7.36 -15.47
C SER A 428 26.13 -8.68 -14.91
N ILE A 429 26.70 -9.79 -15.39
CA ILE A 429 26.34 -11.15 -14.96
C ILE A 429 26.45 -11.31 -13.42
N ARG A 430 27.39 -10.60 -12.78
CA ARG A 430 27.53 -10.55 -11.32
C ARG A 430 26.34 -9.85 -10.64
N ALA A 431 25.94 -8.68 -11.13
CA ALA A 431 24.81 -7.93 -10.58
C ALA A 431 23.48 -8.68 -10.74
N LEU A 432 23.26 -9.29 -11.92
CA LEU A 432 22.09 -10.14 -12.17
C LEU A 432 22.06 -11.35 -11.23
N LYS A 433 23.16 -12.11 -11.13
CA LYS A 433 23.23 -13.28 -10.23
C LYS A 433 23.08 -12.90 -8.75
N ARG A 434 23.57 -11.72 -8.32
CA ARG A 434 23.33 -11.19 -6.97
C ARG A 434 21.85 -10.92 -6.73
N ALA A 435 21.18 -10.19 -7.62
CA ALA A 435 19.76 -9.88 -7.52
C ALA A 435 18.89 -11.14 -7.49
N LEU A 436 19.16 -12.12 -8.36
CA LEU A 436 18.45 -13.40 -8.39
C LEU A 436 18.71 -14.23 -7.12
N LEU A 437 19.94 -14.25 -6.60
CA LEU A 437 20.26 -14.95 -5.35
C LEU A 437 19.56 -14.33 -4.13
N VAL A 438 19.47 -12.99 -4.06
CA VAL A 438 18.67 -12.29 -3.03
C VAL A 438 17.21 -12.73 -3.15
N ALA A 439 16.62 -12.60 -4.33
CA ALA A 439 15.23 -12.93 -4.56
C ALA A 439 14.89 -14.39 -4.22
N LEU A 440 15.71 -15.35 -4.67
CA LEU A 440 15.54 -16.78 -4.39
C LEU A 440 15.57 -17.12 -2.90
N ARG A 441 16.36 -16.40 -2.09
CA ARG A 441 16.37 -16.57 -0.63
C ARG A 441 15.18 -15.88 0.05
N CYS A 442 14.66 -14.81 -0.54
CA CYS A 442 13.44 -14.15 -0.07
C CYS A 442 12.19 -14.99 -0.37
N VAL A 443 12.12 -15.67 -1.52
CA VAL A 443 10.98 -16.54 -1.91
C VAL A 443 11.15 -18.02 -1.53
N ASP A 444 12.00 -18.33 -0.54
CA ASP A 444 12.14 -19.69 -0.01
C ASP A 444 10.77 -20.18 0.54
N PRO A 445 10.29 -21.39 0.19
CA PRO A 445 9.06 -21.93 0.74
C PRO A 445 9.03 -22.03 2.27
N ASP A 446 10.19 -22.16 2.91
CA ASP A 446 10.36 -22.17 4.37
C ASP A 446 10.60 -20.74 4.89
N SER A 447 9.69 -20.24 5.73
CA SER A 447 9.79 -18.89 6.29
C SER A 447 11.06 -18.67 7.11
N GLU A 448 11.65 -19.72 7.69
CA GLU A 448 12.81 -19.61 8.56
C GLU A 448 14.13 -19.57 7.80
N LYS A 449 14.18 -20.08 6.58
CA LYS A 449 15.30 -19.89 5.67
C LYS A 449 15.38 -18.47 5.08
N ARG A 450 14.27 -17.74 5.06
CA ARG A 450 14.21 -16.37 4.54
C ARG A 450 15.04 -15.40 5.41
N PRO A 451 15.87 -14.54 4.80
CA PRO A 451 16.68 -13.56 5.51
C PRO A 451 15.81 -12.49 6.20
N LYS A 452 16.37 -11.79 7.19
CA LYS A 452 15.81 -10.54 7.70
C LYS A 452 16.01 -9.41 6.68
N MET A 453 15.15 -8.38 6.66
CA MET A 453 15.23 -7.32 5.66
C MET A 453 16.52 -6.48 5.79
N GLY A 454 17.05 -6.28 7.00
CA GLY A 454 18.37 -5.70 7.23
C GLY A 454 19.53 -6.54 6.68
N GLN A 455 19.34 -7.85 6.49
CA GLN A 455 20.29 -8.71 5.77
C GLN A 455 20.09 -8.60 4.25
N VAL A 456 18.84 -8.50 3.78
CA VAL A 456 18.50 -8.28 2.36
C VAL A 456 19.12 -6.99 1.83
N VAL A 457 19.02 -5.89 2.58
CA VAL A 457 19.69 -4.61 2.27
C VAL A 457 21.19 -4.83 2.05
N ARG A 458 21.88 -5.46 3.01
CA ARG A 458 23.32 -5.75 2.90
C ARG A 458 23.66 -6.62 1.69
N MET A 459 22.83 -7.60 1.35
CA MET A 459 23.05 -8.48 0.18
C MET A 459 22.76 -7.81 -1.18
N LEU A 460 22.01 -6.71 -1.21
CA LEU A 460 21.80 -5.90 -2.42
C LEU A 460 22.95 -4.93 -2.64
N GLU A 461 23.39 -4.28 -1.55
CA GLU A 461 24.48 -3.29 -1.52
C GLU A 461 25.88 -3.91 -1.60
N SER A 462 26.06 -5.17 -1.21
CA SER A 462 27.37 -5.84 -1.24
C SER A 462 27.88 -6.02 -2.68
N GLU A 463 28.96 -5.32 -3.04
CA GLU A 463 29.65 -5.50 -4.32
C GLU A 463 30.15 -6.94 -4.48
N GLU A 464 30.68 -7.51 -3.39
CA GLU A 464 31.05 -8.92 -3.28
C GLU A 464 29.84 -9.82 -3.03
N VAL A 465 29.80 -10.97 -3.72
CA VAL A 465 28.81 -12.03 -3.43
C VAL A 465 29.40 -12.94 -2.35
N PRO A 466 28.75 -13.15 -1.19
CA PRO A 466 29.21 -14.09 -0.17
C PRO A 466 29.01 -15.53 -0.64
N TYR A 467 29.93 -16.02 -1.48
CA TYR A 467 29.98 -17.39 -1.97
C TYR A 467 30.35 -18.34 -0.82
N ARG A 468 29.33 -18.88 -0.14
CA ARG A 468 29.52 -19.95 0.85
C ARG A 468 29.82 -21.27 0.16
N GLU A 469 31.10 -21.53 -0.09
CA GLU A 469 31.62 -22.87 -0.37
C GLU A 469 31.64 -23.73 0.91
N ASP A 470 30.46 -24.04 1.43
CA ASP A 470 30.33 -24.72 2.71
C ASP A 470 30.80 -26.20 2.62
N ARG A 471 31.74 -26.57 3.50
CA ARG A 471 32.09 -27.96 3.89
C ARG A 471 32.73 -28.90 2.85
N ARG A 472 33.72 -28.45 2.06
CA ARG A 472 34.73 -29.38 1.47
C ARG A 472 36.19 -29.12 1.86
N SER A 473 36.67 -27.88 1.81
CA SER A 473 38.08 -27.54 2.13
C SER A 473 38.49 -27.83 3.59
N ARG A 474 37.54 -27.95 4.53
CA ARG A 474 37.82 -28.19 5.96
C ARG A 474 37.93 -29.66 6.38
N ARG A 475 37.93 -30.61 5.44
CA ARG A 475 38.19 -32.06 5.69
C ARG A 475 39.54 -32.55 5.15
N SER A 476 40.21 -31.78 4.29
CA SER A 476 41.54 -32.09 3.73
C SER A 476 42.71 -31.50 4.54
N ARG A 477 42.43 -30.95 5.74
CA ARG A 477 43.41 -30.29 6.62
C ARG A 477 43.38 -30.73 8.09
N THR A 478 42.70 -31.83 8.39
CA THR A 478 42.64 -32.45 9.74
C THR A 478 42.72 -33.98 9.63
N GLY A 479 43.63 -34.45 8.79
CA GLY A 479 43.86 -35.86 8.47
C GLY A 479 45.27 -36.13 7.97
N SER A 480 46.25 -35.38 8.51
CA SER A 480 47.68 -35.52 8.22
C SER A 480 48.51 -34.91 9.36
N MET A 481 48.30 -35.46 10.56
CA MET A 481 49.24 -35.49 11.67
C MET A 481 49.08 -36.87 12.33
N ASP A 482 50.15 -37.38 12.93
CA ASP A 482 50.22 -38.62 13.71
C ASP A 482 49.92 -39.93 12.96
N ILE A 483 50.93 -40.47 12.26
CA ILE A 483 51.65 -41.71 12.64
C ILE A 483 52.76 -41.95 11.60
N GLU A 484 54.02 -41.88 12.02
CA GLU A 484 55.00 -42.97 11.81
C GLU A 484 56.25 -42.73 12.68
N SER A 485 56.78 -43.81 13.26
CA SER A 485 57.88 -43.75 14.23
C SER A 485 59.00 -44.73 13.87
N ILE A 486 60.20 -44.19 13.68
CA ILE A 486 61.52 -44.84 13.86
C ILE A 486 61.67 -46.24 13.22
N ALA A 487 62.27 -46.29 12.02
CA ALA A 487 62.86 -47.52 11.48
C ALA A 487 63.97 -47.24 10.43
N GLU A 488 65.10 -46.68 10.85
CA GLU A 488 66.36 -46.77 10.08
C GLU A 488 67.49 -47.27 10.98
N GLY A 489 68.40 -48.07 10.41
CA GLY A 489 69.50 -48.68 11.14
C GLY A 489 70.69 -49.02 10.26
N SER A 490 71.86 -49.11 10.92
CA SER A 490 73.15 -49.59 10.40
C SER A 490 73.73 -48.90 9.15
N ASN A 491 74.81 -48.15 9.37
CA ASN A 491 76.13 -48.63 8.95
C ASN A 491 77.24 -48.14 9.92
N PRO A 492 78.42 -48.81 9.99
CA PRO A 492 79.29 -48.72 11.16
C PRO A 492 80.60 -47.92 10.97
N SER A 493 81.09 -47.27 12.04
CA SER A 493 82.52 -47.30 12.44
C SER A 493 82.81 -46.55 13.76
N GLU A 494 83.24 -47.33 14.76
CA GLU A 494 84.31 -47.06 15.75
C GLU A 494 84.32 -45.87 16.76
N PHE A 495 85.05 -46.13 17.86
CA PHE A 495 85.59 -45.25 18.91
C PHE A 495 84.69 -44.28 19.74
N GLY A 496 84.54 -44.62 21.04
CA GLY A 496 85.17 -43.74 22.05
C GLY A 496 84.46 -43.35 23.37
N LYS A 497 84.43 -44.25 24.37
CA LYS A 497 84.53 -43.97 25.85
C LYS A 497 83.52 -43.03 26.58
N LYS A 498 82.93 -43.58 27.67
CA LYS A 498 82.75 -42.96 29.03
C LYS A 498 81.78 -41.76 29.21
N VAL A 499 81.12 -41.51 30.37
CA VAL A 499 80.80 -42.31 31.58
C VAL A 499 79.74 -41.56 32.44
N GLU A 500 78.81 -42.28 33.10
CA GLU A 500 78.01 -41.87 34.31
C GLU A 500 77.15 -40.55 34.23
N ARG A 501 76.16 -40.24 35.11
CA ARG A 501 75.50 -40.89 36.27
C ARG A 501 74.08 -40.29 36.48
N THR A 502 73.25 -40.93 37.32
CA THR A 502 72.12 -40.42 38.16
C THR A 502 71.44 -39.06 37.87
N GLY A 503 70.11 -38.87 37.99
CA GLY A 503 69.03 -39.73 38.53
C GLY A 503 68.10 -38.97 39.52
N SER A 504 66.91 -39.52 39.84
CA SER A 504 65.90 -39.04 40.84
C SER A 504 65.26 -37.64 40.61
N SER A 505 64.02 -37.33 41.06
CA SER A 505 62.86 -38.12 41.56
C SER A 505 61.59 -37.25 41.71
N THR A 506 60.45 -37.85 42.11
CA THR A 506 59.31 -37.25 42.89
C THR A 506 58.50 -36.09 42.25
N SER A 507 57.21 -36.21 41.89
CA SER A 507 55.96 -36.38 42.70
C SER A 507 55.47 -35.06 43.37
N ASP A 508 54.18 -34.78 43.63
CA ASP A 508 52.94 -35.59 43.62
C ASP A 508 51.65 -34.69 43.54
N ARG A 509 50.46 -35.32 43.54
CA ARG A 509 49.12 -34.86 44.01
C ARG A 509 48.21 -33.92 43.18
N SER A 510 47.20 -34.55 42.57
CA SER A 510 45.74 -34.41 42.79
C SER A 510 45.22 -33.18 43.59
N GLN A 511 44.29 -32.36 43.07
CA GLN A 511 42.80 -32.52 42.94
C GLN A 511 42.01 -31.73 44.02
N PRO A 512 40.69 -31.49 43.87
CA PRO A 512 39.78 -31.90 42.77
C PRO A 512 39.47 -30.80 41.74
#